data_AF-A0AAT9RWJ8-F1
#
_entry.id   AF-A0AAT9RWJ8-F1
#
_cell.length_a   1.000
_cell.length_b   1.000
_cell.length_c   1.000
_cell.angle_alpha   90.00
_cell.angle_beta   90.00
_cell.angle_gamma   90.00
#
_symmetry.space_group_name_H-M   'P 1'
#
loop_
_entity.id
_entity.type
_entity.pdbx_description
1 polymer ?
#
loop_
_entity_poly.entity_id
_entity_poly.type
_entity_poly.pdbx_seq_one_letter_code
_entity_poly.pdbx_strand_id
1 'polypeptide(L)'
;MTDRPDSPREAGLPERLSDILAEDARWIASEADVQHIRDVWDELGIHCSPTALRFVEEFNGTCFDYPRHPLDPGTHSCELNAERASRIVNGEKLTGYEQRTGEKLTPVGTAASGPLVLLVAEGGRTYGAYDAFLALYGGSPEEALVHLVDRVRPERLD
;
A
#
# COMPACT_ATOMS: atom_id res chain seq x y z
N MET A 1 -44.23 -1.00 11.80
CA MET A 1 -43.55 -1.26 10.52
C MET A 1 -42.82 0.01 10.15
N THR A 2 -41.55 0.09 10.51
CA THR A 2 -40.67 1.16 10.08
C THR A 2 -39.42 0.48 9.58
N ASP A 3 -39.43 0.22 8.28
CA ASP A 3 -38.26 -0.22 7.52
C ASP A 3 -37.22 0.89 7.65
N ARG A 4 -36.13 0.58 8.34
CA ARG A 4 -34.95 1.43 8.42
C ARG A 4 -34.09 0.97 7.24
N PRO A 5 -33.68 1.86 6.32
CA PRO A 5 -32.89 1.43 5.18
C PRO A 5 -31.61 0.79 5.71
N ASP A 6 -31.30 -0.40 5.19
CA ASP A 6 -30.03 -1.08 5.38
C ASP A 6 -28.91 -0.06 5.14
N SER A 7 -28.27 0.37 6.23
CA SER A 7 -26.90 0.86 6.16
C SER A 7 -26.12 -0.20 5.37
N PRO A 8 -25.34 0.16 4.34
CA PRO A 8 -24.47 -0.82 3.70
C PRO A 8 -23.59 -1.38 4.81
N ARG A 9 -23.85 -2.62 5.21
CA ARG A 9 -23.00 -3.36 6.13
C ARG A 9 -21.60 -3.22 5.56
N GLU A 10 -20.69 -2.75 6.40
CA GLU A 10 -19.26 -2.99 6.24
C GLU A 10 -19.12 -4.49 5.93
N ALA A 11 -19.04 -4.86 4.66
CA ALA A 11 -18.25 -6.02 4.29
C ALA A 11 -16.87 -5.65 4.84
N GLY A 12 -16.56 -6.20 6.02
CA GLY A 12 -15.45 -5.70 6.82
C GLY A 12 -14.22 -5.71 5.94
N LEU A 13 -13.36 -4.69 6.02
CA LEU A 13 -12.12 -4.60 5.23
C LEU A 13 -11.43 -5.96 4.92
N PRO A 14 -11.35 -6.93 5.86
CA PRO A 14 -10.85 -8.30 5.60
C PRO A 14 -11.59 -9.11 4.51
N GLU A 15 -12.92 -9.02 4.44
CA GLU A 15 -13.74 -9.68 3.41
C GLU A 15 -13.46 -9.06 2.04
N ARG A 16 -13.37 -7.73 1.96
CA ARG A 16 -13.04 -7.01 0.71
C ARG A 16 -11.64 -7.33 0.21
N LEU A 17 -10.66 -7.35 1.11
CA LEU A 17 -9.30 -7.79 0.78
C LEU A 17 -9.27 -9.25 0.35
N SER A 18 -10.05 -10.10 1.03
CA SER A 18 -10.17 -11.50 0.63
C SER A 18 -10.71 -11.63 -0.78
N ASP A 19 -11.73 -10.85 -1.16
CA ASP A 19 -12.28 -10.84 -2.52
C ASP A 19 -11.24 -10.35 -3.54
N ILE A 20 -10.53 -9.25 -3.26
CA ILE A 20 -9.46 -8.71 -4.11
C ILE A 20 -8.37 -9.77 -4.37
N LEU A 21 -8.02 -10.53 -3.34
CA LEU A 21 -6.92 -11.48 -3.38
C LEU A 21 -7.35 -12.91 -3.74
N ALA A 22 -8.65 -13.23 -3.73
CA ALA A 22 -9.14 -14.60 -3.94
C ALA A 22 -9.08 -15.05 -5.40
N GLU A 23 -9.09 -14.13 -6.37
CA GLU A 23 -9.23 -14.51 -7.78
C GLU A 23 -7.91 -14.70 -8.54
N ASP A 24 -6.79 -14.04 -8.19
CA ASP A 24 -5.56 -14.17 -9.01
C ASP A 24 -4.18 -14.08 -8.30
N ALA A 25 -4.07 -13.74 -7.01
CA ALA A 25 -2.79 -13.88 -6.31
C ALA A 25 -2.93 -13.80 -4.79
N ARG A 26 -2.65 -14.90 -4.10
CA ARG A 26 -2.17 -14.86 -2.70
C ARG A 26 -0.82 -15.51 -2.66
N TRP A 27 0.23 -14.70 -2.86
CA TRP A 27 1.56 -15.10 -2.46
C TRP A 27 1.80 -14.54 -1.07
N ILE A 28 1.92 -15.43 -0.10
CA ILE A 28 2.33 -15.09 1.26
C ILE A 28 3.86 -15.21 1.31
N ALA A 29 4.52 -14.20 1.87
CA ALA A 29 5.97 -14.21 1.98
C ALA A 29 6.45 -15.35 2.90
N SER A 30 7.54 -16.02 2.52
CA SER A 30 8.18 -16.98 3.40
C SER A 30 9.02 -16.26 4.47
N GLU A 31 9.34 -16.94 5.58
CA GLU A 31 10.25 -16.37 6.60
C GLU A 31 11.61 -15.93 6.00
N ALA A 32 12.11 -16.66 5.00
CA ALA A 32 13.34 -16.33 4.30
C ALA A 32 13.21 -15.02 3.49
N ASP A 33 12.07 -14.81 2.84
CA ASP A 33 11.79 -13.58 2.10
C ASP A 33 11.67 -12.37 3.04
N VAL A 34 11.02 -12.56 4.19
CA VAL A 34 10.84 -11.51 5.19
C VAL A 34 12.19 -11.09 5.77
N GLN A 35 13.08 -12.03 6.06
CA GLN A 35 14.43 -11.70 6.53
C GLN A 35 15.21 -10.93 5.46
N HIS A 36 15.16 -11.38 4.20
CA HIS A 36 15.79 -10.68 3.08
C HIS A 36 15.26 -9.23 2.94
N ILE A 37 13.96 -9.00 3.10
CA ILE A 37 13.38 -7.65 3.06
C ILE A 37 13.89 -6.78 4.22
N ARG A 38 14.01 -7.36 5.43
CA ARG A 38 14.60 -6.64 6.58
C ARG A 38 16.05 -6.24 6.29
N ASP A 39 16.83 -7.13 5.72
CA ASP A 39 18.23 -6.88 5.36
C ASP A 39 18.31 -5.76 4.30
N VAL A 40 17.44 -5.78 3.28
CA VAL A 40 17.35 -4.70 2.28
C VAL A 40 17.00 -3.36 2.92
N TRP A 41 16.06 -3.33 3.87
CA TRP A 41 15.73 -2.08 4.57
C TRP A 41 16.91 -1.58 5.40
N ASP A 42 17.61 -2.46 6.10
CA ASP A 42 18.80 -2.10 6.89
C ASP A 42 19.92 -1.54 6.00
N GLU A 43 20.25 -2.24 4.89
CA GLU A 43 21.25 -1.82 3.91
C GLU A 43 20.96 -0.43 3.32
N LEU A 44 19.68 -0.12 3.10
CA LEU A 44 19.21 1.15 2.54
C LEU A 44 18.98 2.23 3.60
N GLY A 45 19.19 1.93 4.88
CA GLY A 45 18.92 2.85 5.99
C GLY A 45 17.43 3.20 6.15
N ILE A 46 16.54 2.32 5.69
CA ILE A 46 15.09 2.46 5.79
C ILE A 46 14.63 1.97 7.16
N HIS A 47 13.78 2.76 7.81
CA HIS A 47 13.18 2.35 9.07
C HIS A 47 12.29 1.11 8.87
N CYS A 48 12.54 0.05 9.63
CA CYS A 48 11.71 -1.15 9.66
C CYS A 48 10.50 -0.92 10.57
N SER A 49 9.41 -0.37 10.01
CA SER A 49 8.15 -0.20 10.72
C SER A 49 7.53 -1.56 11.08
N PRO A 50 7.15 -1.82 12.35
CA PRO A 50 6.46 -3.05 12.72
C PRO A 50 5.16 -3.25 11.95
N THR A 51 4.45 -2.16 11.63
CA THR A 51 3.20 -2.21 10.86
C THR A 51 3.47 -2.58 9.40
N ALA A 52 4.50 -1.98 8.78
CA ALA A 52 4.92 -2.35 7.43
C ALA A 52 5.41 -3.80 7.36
N LEU A 53 6.13 -4.26 8.38
CA LEU A 53 6.65 -5.61 8.46
C LEU A 53 5.54 -6.67 8.53
N ARG A 54 4.51 -6.46 9.38
CA ARG A 54 3.34 -7.36 9.41
C ARG A 54 2.64 -7.42 8.06
N PHE A 55 2.48 -6.26 7.40
CA PHE A 55 1.86 -6.19 6.09
C PHE A 55 2.69 -6.93 5.03
N VAL A 56 4.01 -6.80 5.07
CA VAL A 56 4.93 -7.53 4.18
C VAL A 56 4.89 -9.04 4.43
N GLU A 57 4.88 -9.47 5.69
CA GLU A 57 4.76 -10.89 6.06
C GLU A 57 3.51 -11.53 5.45
N GLU A 58 2.41 -10.80 5.39
CA GLU A 58 1.14 -11.32 4.88
C GLU A 58 1.01 -11.22 3.35
N PHE A 59 1.44 -10.10 2.76
CA PHE A 59 1.07 -9.76 1.39
C PHE A 59 2.23 -9.64 0.39
N ASN A 60 3.49 -9.66 0.84
CA ASN A 60 4.59 -9.46 -0.10
C ASN A 60 4.71 -10.62 -1.11
N GLY A 61 4.86 -10.28 -2.39
CA GLY A 61 4.79 -11.17 -3.54
C GLY A 61 3.44 -11.15 -4.25
N THR A 62 2.42 -10.51 -3.66
CA THR A 62 1.07 -10.41 -4.23
C THR A 62 1.00 -9.36 -5.34
N CYS A 63 0.24 -9.66 -6.40
CA CYS A 63 -0.04 -8.74 -7.49
C CYS A 63 -1.53 -8.79 -7.86
N PHE A 64 -2.16 -7.66 -8.10
CA PHE A 64 -3.56 -7.61 -8.54
C PHE A 64 -3.82 -6.42 -9.45
N ASP A 65 -4.81 -6.56 -10.33
CA ASP A 65 -5.29 -5.49 -11.20
C ASP A 65 -6.47 -4.75 -10.57
N TYR A 66 -6.56 -3.45 -10.84
CA TYR A 66 -7.65 -2.60 -10.37
C TYR A 66 -8.03 -1.55 -11.43
N PRO A 67 -9.28 -1.06 -11.45
CA PRO A 67 -9.73 -0.15 -12.51
C PRO A 67 -9.03 1.21 -12.46
N ARG A 68 -8.73 1.75 -13.64
CA ARG A 68 -8.28 3.15 -13.81
C ARG A 68 -9.40 4.16 -13.50
N HIS A 69 -9.04 5.44 -13.58
CA HIS A 69 -9.99 6.54 -13.46
C HIS A 69 -11.20 6.34 -14.40
N PRO A 70 -12.44 6.60 -13.99
CA PRO A 70 -13.64 6.30 -14.79
C PRO A 70 -13.67 6.91 -16.21
N LEU A 71 -12.91 7.98 -16.43
CA LEU A 71 -12.78 8.65 -17.73
C LEU A 71 -11.67 8.08 -18.63
N ASP A 72 -10.84 7.16 -18.13
CA ASP A 72 -9.78 6.47 -18.88
C ASP A 72 -10.00 4.95 -18.76
N PRO A 73 -10.63 4.29 -19.75
CA PRO A 73 -10.93 2.86 -19.66
C PRO A 73 -9.63 2.04 -19.64
N GLY A 74 -9.45 1.23 -18.59
CA GLY A 74 -8.31 0.32 -18.45
C GLY A 74 -8.11 -0.15 -17.01
N THR A 75 -7.05 -0.94 -16.82
CA THR A 75 -6.60 -1.40 -15.49
C THR A 75 -5.21 -0.86 -15.17
N HIS A 76 -4.96 -0.68 -13.88
CA HIS A 76 -3.63 -0.57 -13.31
C HIS A 76 -3.31 -1.84 -12.55
N SER A 77 -2.02 -2.11 -12.36
CA SER A 77 -1.56 -3.19 -11.49
C SER A 77 -1.00 -2.62 -10.19
N CYS A 78 -1.23 -3.36 -9.12
CA CYS A 78 -0.59 -3.20 -7.82
C CYS A 78 0.34 -4.40 -7.60
N GLU A 79 1.58 -4.15 -7.23
CA GLU A 79 2.58 -5.17 -6.89
C GLU A 79 3.10 -4.90 -5.49
N LEU A 80 2.79 -5.80 -4.55
CA LEU A 80 3.26 -5.75 -3.17
C LEU A 80 4.64 -6.39 -3.12
N ASN A 81 5.66 -5.59 -3.44
CA ASN A 81 7.06 -6.01 -3.42
C ASN A 81 7.89 -4.93 -2.71
N ALA A 82 8.19 -5.17 -1.44
CA ALA A 82 8.89 -4.22 -0.59
C ALA A 82 10.33 -3.98 -1.04
N GLU A 83 11.05 -5.00 -1.53
CA GLU A 83 12.40 -4.85 -2.07
C GLU A 83 12.40 -3.89 -3.27
N ARG A 84 11.51 -4.14 -4.23
CA ARG A 84 11.37 -3.29 -5.42
C ARG A 84 10.99 -1.87 -5.04
N ALA A 85 10.00 -1.70 -4.17
CA ALA A 85 9.58 -0.39 -3.68
C ALA A 85 10.72 0.38 -3.00
N SER A 86 11.51 -0.32 -2.16
CA SER A 86 12.65 0.24 -1.44
C SER A 86 13.78 0.69 -2.37
N ARG A 87 13.98 -0.01 -3.49
CA ARG A 87 14.95 0.43 -4.52
C ARG A 87 14.48 1.66 -5.30
N ILE A 88 13.17 1.89 -5.40
CA ILE A 88 12.60 3.07 -6.08
C ILE A 88 12.65 4.31 -5.16
N VAL A 89 12.29 4.12 -3.88
CA VAL A 89 12.25 5.17 -2.86
C VAL A 89 13.13 4.77 -1.66
N ASN A 90 14.31 5.38 -1.59
CA ASN A 90 15.25 5.32 -0.46
C ASN A 90 15.99 6.66 -0.35
N GLY A 91 16.88 6.78 0.64
CA GLY A 91 17.79 7.93 0.79
C GLY A 91 17.08 9.28 0.82
N GLU A 92 17.52 10.21 -0.05
CA GLU A 92 16.97 11.57 -0.12
C GLU A 92 15.50 11.61 -0.52
N LYS A 93 15.05 10.72 -1.42
CA LYS A 93 13.64 10.67 -1.84
C LYS A 93 12.74 10.30 -0.67
N LEU A 94 13.11 9.25 0.06
CA LEU A 94 12.36 8.82 1.25
C LEU A 94 12.36 9.93 2.30
N THR A 95 13.52 10.51 2.58
CA THR A 95 13.67 11.61 3.54
C THR A 95 12.79 12.82 3.18
N GLY A 96 12.68 13.15 1.89
CA GLY A 96 11.80 14.23 1.42
C GLY A 96 10.31 13.96 1.71
N TYR A 97 9.85 12.72 1.58
CA TYR A 97 8.49 12.36 1.97
C TYR A 97 8.30 12.34 3.48
N GLU A 98 9.26 11.80 4.24
CA GLU A 98 9.23 11.79 5.71
C GLU A 98 9.15 13.21 6.30
N GLN A 99 9.82 14.18 5.70
CA GLN A 99 9.75 15.59 6.10
C GLN A 99 8.35 16.18 5.89
N ARG A 100 7.66 15.79 4.82
CA ARG A 100 6.32 16.30 4.47
C ARG A 100 5.22 15.65 5.30
N THR A 101 5.39 14.38 5.68
CA THR A 101 4.44 13.68 6.58
C THR A 101 4.72 13.92 8.06
N GLY A 102 5.97 14.26 8.41
CA GLY A 102 6.43 14.25 9.80
C GLY A 102 6.58 12.85 10.39
N GLU A 103 6.60 11.81 9.54
CA GLU A 103 6.61 10.40 9.94
C GLU A 103 7.75 9.64 9.28
N LYS A 104 8.24 8.60 9.95
CA LYS A 104 9.10 7.59 9.32
C LYS A 104 8.27 6.71 8.40
N LEU A 105 8.80 6.45 7.21
CA LEU A 105 8.07 5.77 6.14
C LEU A 105 8.83 4.53 5.68
N THR A 106 8.11 3.43 5.46
CA THR A 106 8.66 2.17 4.98
C THR A 106 8.01 1.80 3.65
N PRO A 107 8.77 1.67 2.54
CA PRO A 107 8.22 1.23 1.26
C PRO A 107 7.79 -0.24 1.29
N VAL A 108 6.58 -0.53 0.81
CA VAL A 108 5.99 -1.90 0.84
C VAL A 108 5.52 -2.43 -0.50
N GLY A 109 5.37 -1.58 -1.51
CA GLY A 109 4.89 -2.01 -2.83
C GLY A 109 4.77 -0.86 -3.82
N THR A 110 4.21 -1.17 -4.97
CA THR A 110 3.93 -0.20 -6.03
C THR A 110 2.52 -0.36 -6.55
N ALA A 111 1.93 0.73 -7.03
CA ALA A 111 0.63 0.78 -7.66
C ALA A 111 0.71 1.66 -8.92
N ALA A 112 -0.43 1.89 -9.57
CA ALA A 112 -0.56 2.59 -10.83
C ALA A 112 0.28 1.97 -11.97
N SER A 113 0.48 0.65 -11.93
CA SER A 113 1.39 -0.08 -12.82
C SER A 113 2.87 0.25 -12.62
N GLY A 114 3.27 0.60 -11.39
CA GLY A 114 4.67 0.76 -10.97
C GLY A 114 5.12 2.16 -10.54
N PRO A 115 4.65 3.28 -11.13
CA PRO A 115 5.14 4.62 -10.78
C PRO A 115 4.84 5.05 -9.35
N LEU A 116 3.71 4.62 -8.79
CA LEU A 116 3.29 5.03 -7.44
C LEU A 116 3.87 4.07 -6.42
N VAL A 117 4.74 4.54 -5.53
CA VAL A 117 5.28 3.72 -4.43
C VAL A 117 4.37 3.83 -3.21
N LEU A 118 4.01 2.70 -2.63
CA LEU A 118 3.24 2.61 -1.39
C LEU A 118 4.20 2.66 -0.19
N LEU A 119 3.95 3.61 0.70
CA LEU A 119 4.76 3.90 1.89
C LEU A 119 3.89 3.77 3.14
N VAL A 120 4.34 2.99 4.12
CA VAL A 120 3.62 2.77 5.38
C VAL A 120 4.35 3.48 6.51
N ALA A 121 3.63 4.35 7.22
CA ALA A 121 4.12 4.96 8.45
C ALA A 121 4.04 3.98 9.63
N GLU A 122 4.79 4.24 10.70
CA GLU A 122 4.76 3.42 11.92
C GLU A 122 3.34 3.27 12.50
N GLY A 123 2.57 4.36 12.50
CA GLY A 123 1.18 4.39 12.94
C GLY A 123 0.17 3.74 11.98
N GLY A 124 0.62 3.20 10.85
CA GLY A 124 -0.21 2.49 9.87
C GLY A 124 -0.72 3.34 8.70
N ARG A 125 -0.67 4.68 8.81
CA ARG A 125 -1.03 5.56 7.69
C ARG A 125 -0.24 5.19 6.45
N THR A 126 -0.95 5.01 5.35
CA THR A 126 -0.38 4.52 4.11
C THR A 126 -0.51 5.58 3.03
N TYR A 127 0.62 5.90 2.43
CA TYR A 127 0.78 6.95 1.44
C TYR A 127 1.16 6.36 0.08
N GLY A 128 0.76 7.05 -0.98
CA GLY A 128 1.25 6.82 -2.33
C GLY A 128 2.14 7.98 -2.76
N ALA A 129 3.32 7.69 -3.27
CA ALA A 129 4.30 8.71 -3.64
C ALA A 129 4.96 8.45 -5.00
N TYR A 130 5.20 9.51 -5.77
CA TYR A 130 6.05 9.52 -6.97
C TYR A 130 6.55 10.94 -7.24
N ASP A 131 7.82 11.12 -7.60
CA ASP A 131 8.44 12.44 -7.77
C ASP A 131 8.08 13.45 -6.65
N ALA A 132 7.33 14.52 -6.97
CA ALA A 132 6.85 15.49 -5.98
C ALA A 132 5.45 15.15 -5.43
N PHE A 133 4.75 14.18 -6.02
CA PHE A 133 3.43 13.76 -5.57
C PHE A 133 3.53 12.92 -4.29
N LEU A 134 2.66 13.25 -3.34
CA LEU A 134 2.45 12.50 -2.11
C LEU A 134 0.97 12.64 -1.72
N ALA A 135 0.33 11.53 -1.39
CA ALA A 135 -1.05 11.54 -0.93
C ALA A 135 -1.29 10.41 0.09
N LEU A 136 -2.17 10.65 1.05
CA LEU A 136 -2.66 9.66 2.00
C LEU A 136 -3.76 8.83 1.32
N TYR A 137 -3.56 7.51 1.30
CA TYR A 137 -4.50 6.56 0.72
C TYR A 137 -5.34 5.84 1.77
N GLY A 138 -4.88 5.74 3.03
CA GLY A 138 -5.65 5.09 4.09
C GLY A 138 -4.98 5.23 5.45
N GLY A 139 -5.75 5.02 6.52
CA GLY A 139 -5.27 4.94 7.90
C GLY A 139 -4.54 3.63 8.21
N SER A 140 -4.70 2.60 7.37
CA SER A 140 -3.94 1.35 7.38
C SER A 140 -3.53 0.93 5.97
N PRO A 141 -2.54 0.02 5.82
CA PRO A 141 -2.18 -0.55 4.52
C PRO A 141 -3.36 -1.26 3.83
N GLU A 142 -4.13 -2.02 4.60
CA GLU A 142 -5.33 -2.75 4.16
C GLU A 142 -6.40 -1.80 3.61
N GLU A 143 -6.68 -0.72 4.35
CA GLU A 143 -7.62 0.31 3.93
C GLU A 143 -7.17 1.00 2.64
N ALA A 144 -5.86 1.29 2.50
CA ALA A 144 -5.32 1.87 1.29
C ALA A 144 -5.50 0.98 0.05
N LEU A 145 -5.37 -0.35 0.20
CA LEU A 145 -5.63 -1.29 -0.90
C LEU A 145 -7.11 -1.28 -1.32
N VAL A 146 -8.03 -1.28 -0.35
CA VAL A 146 -9.47 -1.16 -0.64
C VAL A 146 -9.77 0.16 -1.35
N HIS A 147 -9.21 1.27 -0.87
CA HIS A 147 -9.37 2.58 -1.48
C HIS A 147 -8.82 2.66 -2.91
N LEU A 148 -7.73 1.97 -3.21
CA LEU A 148 -7.21 1.86 -4.59
C LEU A 148 -8.23 1.17 -5.51
N VAL A 149 -8.79 0.04 -5.08
CA VAL A 149 -9.76 -0.75 -5.86
C VAL A 149 -11.07 -0.01 -6.03
N ASP A 150 -11.58 0.61 -4.96
CA ASP A 150 -12.83 1.36 -4.96
C ASP A 150 -12.71 2.75 -5.60
N ARG A 151 -11.48 3.16 -5.96
CA ARG A 151 -11.15 4.47 -6.55
C ARG A 151 -11.54 5.62 -5.62
N VAL A 152 -11.36 5.41 -4.31
CA VAL A 152 -11.48 6.47 -3.31
C VAL A 152 -10.37 7.48 -3.56
N ARG A 153 -10.74 8.76 -3.64
CA ARG A 153 -9.78 9.82 -3.92
C ARG A 153 -8.85 9.99 -2.70
N PRO A 154 -7.53 9.88 -2.88
CA PRO A 154 -6.59 10.06 -1.78
C PRO A 154 -6.49 11.55 -1.39
N GLU A 155 -6.14 11.80 -0.14
CA GLU A 155 -5.89 13.15 0.37
C GLU A 155 -4.48 13.59 -0.03
N ARG A 156 -4.37 14.60 -0.90
CA ARG A 156 -3.07 15.07 -1.37
C ARG A 156 -2.38 15.89 -0.28
N LEU A 157 -1.10 15.59 -0.04
CA LEU A 157 -0.24 16.41 0.79
C LEU A 157 0.53 17.35 -0.15
N ASP A 158 0.50 18.64 0.14
CA ASP A 158 1.27 19.67 -0.56
C ASP A 158 2.61 19.88 0.15
#